data_AF-A0A4R4TSS1-F1
#
_entry.id   AF-A0A4R4TSS1-F1
#
_cell.length_a   1.000
_cell.length_b   1.000
_cell.length_c   1.000
_cell.angle_alpha   90.00
_cell.angle_beta   90.00
_cell.angle_gamma   90.00
#
_symmetry.space_group_name_H-M   'P 1'
#
loop_
_entity.id
_entity.type
_entity.pdbx_description
1 polymer ?
#
loop_
_entity_poly.entity_id
_entity_poly.type
_entity_poly.pdbx_seq_one_letter_code
_entity_poly.pdbx_strand_id
1 'polypeptide(L)'
;MITVHRRLDVVYMADTNARAIGDTPDTSGLDPNKVTKKLDLAPAKELAAAGFHHIGHQDPTPTVGHGDDKLAYRCDRIHTTLPAEWITGYGVEFGGDHLSDHRPVWAEITFGQTAAGR
;
A
#
# COMPACT_ATOMS: atom_id res chain seq x y z
N MET A 1 1.26 -5.98 35.23
CA MET A 1 -0.05 -5.99 34.55
C MET A 1 0.19 -5.45 33.15
N ILE A 2 0.14 -6.28 32.11
CA ILE A 2 0.31 -5.84 30.72
C ILE A 2 -1.06 -5.37 30.24
N THR A 3 -1.20 -4.06 30.01
CA THR A 3 -2.40 -3.51 29.40
C THR A 3 -2.36 -3.82 27.91
N VAL A 4 -3.28 -4.66 27.43
CA VAL A 4 -3.42 -4.93 26.00
C VAL A 4 -4.32 -3.85 25.41
N HIS A 5 -3.73 -2.89 24.69
CA HIS A 5 -4.48 -1.89 23.93
C HIS A 5 -5.08 -2.58 22.69
N ARG A 6 -6.39 -2.84 22.71
CA ARG A 6 -7.08 -3.64 21.68
C ARG A 6 -7.61 -2.84 20.47
N ARG A 7 -7.33 -1.52 20.42
CA ARG A 7 -7.67 -0.62 19.31
C ARG A 7 -6.63 0.48 19.28
N LEU A 8 -5.56 0.27 18.53
CA LEU A 8 -4.54 1.28 18.32
C LEU A 8 -4.80 1.92 16.96
N ASP A 9 -4.72 3.25 16.95
CA ASP A 9 -4.62 4.05 15.74
C ASP A 9 -3.22 3.86 15.17
N VAL A 10 -3.13 3.16 14.03
CA VAL A 10 -1.86 2.78 13.42
C VAL A 10 -1.85 3.17 11.96
N VAL A 11 -0.78 3.84 11.54
CA VAL A 11 -0.38 3.96 10.14
C VAL A 11 0.81 3.04 9.93
N TYR A 12 0.69 2.10 9.01
CA TYR A 12 1.72 1.14 8.63
C TYR A 12 2.14 1.38 7.18
N MET A 13 3.41 1.68 6.95
CA MET A 13 3.97 1.96 5.63
C MET A 13 5.13 1.00 5.38
N ALA A 14 5.12 0.34 4.23
CA ALA A 14 6.19 -0.58 3.88
C ALA A 14 6.28 -0.78 2.36
N ASP A 15 7.50 -0.99 1.89
CA ASP A 15 7.74 -1.82 0.71
C ASP A 15 7.54 -3.28 1.12
N THR A 16 6.44 -3.86 0.65
CA THR A 16 6.08 -5.25 0.98
C THR A 16 6.72 -6.27 0.05
N ASN A 17 7.33 -5.85 -1.08
CA ASN A 17 7.78 -6.73 -2.17
C ASN A 17 6.73 -7.77 -2.60
N ALA A 18 5.46 -7.42 -2.45
CA ALA A 18 4.31 -8.29 -2.62
C ALA A 18 3.13 -7.46 -3.13
N ARG A 19 2.29 -8.05 -3.98
CA ARG A 19 1.18 -7.33 -4.62
C ARG A 19 0.05 -6.97 -3.65
N ALA A 20 -0.75 -5.97 -4.03
CA ALA A 20 -1.98 -5.63 -3.35
C ALA A 20 -3.13 -6.60 -3.67
N ILE A 21 -4.17 -6.58 -2.83
CA ILE A 21 -5.44 -7.26 -3.16
C ILE A 21 -6.06 -6.62 -4.39
N GLY A 22 -6.41 -7.45 -5.37
CA GLY A 22 -6.98 -7.02 -6.65
C GLY A 22 -5.95 -6.76 -7.75
N ASP A 23 -4.66 -6.65 -7.41
CA ASP A 23 -3.63 -6.42 -8.41
C ASP A 23 -3.36 -7.65 -9.26
N THR A 24 -3.28 -7.43 -10.57
CA THR A 24 -2.90 -8.41 -11.58
C THR A 24 -1.74 -7.90 -12.44
N PRO A 25 -0.52 -7.82 -11.87
CA PRO A 25 0.65 -7.36 -12.61
C PRO A 25 0.89 -8.23 -13.85
N ASP A 26 1.22 -7.62 -14.99
CA ASP A 26 1.59 -8.36 -16.20
C ASP A 26 2.97 -9.00 -16.01
N THR A 27 3.01 -10.32 -16.12
CA THR A 27 4.23 -11.13 -15.94
C THR A 27 4.75 -11.71 -17.25
N SER A 28 4.18 -11.31 -18.38
CA SER A 28 4.54 -11.80 -19.70
C SER A 28 6.02 -11.57 -19.99
N GLY A 29 6.74 -12.65 -20.31
CA GLY A 29 8.17 -12.58 -20.66
C GLY A 29 9.13 -12.37 -19.48
N LEU A 30 8.65 -12.47 -18.24
CA LEU A 30 9.49 -12.36 -17.04
C LEU A 30 9.93 -13.72 -16.50
N ASP A 31 11.07 -13.76 -15.82
CA ASP A 31 11.56 -14.96 -15.13
C ASP A 31 10.61 -15.34 -13.97
N PRO A 32 9.97 -16.52 -14.00
CA PRO A 32 9.05 -16.98 -12.96
C PRO A 32 9.65 -16.94 -11.55
N ASN A 33 10.95 -17.23 -11.40
CA ASN A 33 11.62 -17.25 -10.10
C ASN A 33 11.76 -15.85 -9.51
N LYS A 34 11.94 -14.83 -10.36
CA LYS A 34 12.03 -13.42 -9.94
C LYS A 34 10.68 -12.84 -9.57
N VAL A 35 9.60 -13.27 -10.21
CA VAL A 35 8.25 -12.70 -10.01
C VAL A 35 7.44 -13.40 -8.91
N THR A 36 7.76 -14.65 -8.57
CA THR A 36 6.94 -15.46 -7.64
C THR A 36 6.65 -14.76 -6.32
N LYS A 37 7.66 -14.16 -5.68
CA LYS A 37 7.46 -13.42 -4.41
C LYS A 37 6.67 -12.12 -4.60
N LYS A 38 6.88 -11.42 -5.72
CA LYS A 38 6.15 -10.18 -6.06
C LYS A 38 4.65 -10.42 -6.24
N LEU A 39 4.26 -11.65 -6.61
CA LEU A 39 2.86 -12.08 -6.71
C LEU A 39 2.26 -12.59 -5.39
N ASP A 40 3.03 -12.63 -4.31
CA ASP A 40 2.51 -13.01 -3.00
C ASP A 40 1.42 -12.03 -2.56
N LEU A 41 0.34 -12.59 -2.03
CA LEU A 41 -0.82 -11.85 -1.57
C LEU A 41 -0.99 -11.96 -0.05
N ALA A 42 -0.21 -12.81 0.62
CA ALA A 42 -0.31 -13.04 2.06
C ALA A 42 -0.15 -11.75 2.87
N PRO A 43 0.85 -10.86 2.63
CA PRO A 43 1.00 -9.65 3.43
C PRO A 43 -0.25 -8.75 3.38
N ALA A 44 -0.86 -8.61 2.20
CA ALA A 44 -2.05 -7.80 2.03
C ALA A 44 -3.28 -8.41 2.73
N LYS A 45 -3.42 -9.75 2.69
CA LYS A 45 -4.50 -10.47 3.36
C LYS A 45 -4.39 -10.42 4.88
N GLU A 46 -3.18 -10.57 5.42
CA GLU A 46 -2.94 -10.52 6.86
C GLU A 46 -3.25 -9.11 7.42
N LEU A 47 -2.81 -8.06 6.73
CA LEU A 47 -3.15 -6.67 7.12
C LEU A 47 -4.67 -6.44 7.09
N ALA A 48 -5.36 -6.88 6.04
CA ALA A 48 -6.82 -6.78 5.95
C ALA A 48 -7.53 -7.56 7.08
N ALA A 49 -7.06 -8.79 7.38
CA ALA A 49 -7.59 -9.59 8.48
C ALA A 49 -7.34 -8.96 9.85
N ALA A 50 -6.24 -8.22 10.01
CA ALA A 50 -5.92 -7.44 11.21
C ALA A 50 -6.72 -6.12 11.32
N GLY A 51 -7.61 -5.82 10.36
CA GLY A 51 -8.47 -4.63 10.38
C GLY A 51 -7.84 -3.39 9.75
N PHE A 52 -6.70 -3.52 9.08
CA PHE A 52 -6.14 -2.42 8.30
C PHE A 52 -6.84 -2.32 6.95
N HIS A 53 -7.05 -1.09 6.48
CA HIS A 53 -7.37 -0.86 5.08
C HIS A 53 -6.23 -0.13 4.37
N HIS A 54 -6.12 -0.39 3.08
CA HIS A 54 -5.12 0.20 2.19
C HIS A 54 -5.58 1.60 1.77
N ILE A 55 -4.82 2.64 2.12
CA ILE A 55 -5.05 4.00 1.64
C ILE A 55 -4.73 4.05 0.13
N GLY A 56 -5.61 4.68 -0.66
CA GLY A 56 -5.40 4.79 -2.11
C GLY A 56 -5.66 3.50 -2.88
N HIS A 57 -6.37 2.52 -2.30
CA HIS A 57 -6.59 1.22 -2.95
C HIS A 57 -7.23 1.30 -4.34
N GLN A 58 -7.97 2.37 -4.62
CA GLN A 58 -8.61 2.67 -5.90
C GLN A 58 -7.65 3.19 -6.98
N ASP A 59 -6.47 3.68 -6.60
CA ASP A 59 -5.47 4.18 -7.54
C ASP A 59 -4.55 3.03 -7.98
N PRO A 60 -4.63 2.56 -9.24
CA PRO A 60 -3.84 1.43 -9.72
C PRO A 60 -2.40 1.82 -10.08
N THR A 61 -2.00 3.08 -9.88
CA THR A 61 -0.67 3.58 -10.24
C THR A 61 0.43 2.72 -9.61
N PRO A 62 1.33 2.12 -10.41
CA PRO A 62 2.41 1.30 -9.90
C PRO A 62 3.46 2.16 -9.18
N THR A 63 3.97 1.63 -8.08
CA THR A 63 5.01 2.28 -7.26
C THR A 63 6.41 1.87 -7.69
N VAL A 64 6.53 0.81 -8.48
CA VAL A 64 7.78 0.32 -9.06
C VAL A 64 7.59 -0.09 -10.51
N GLY A 65 8.69 -0.38 -11.21
CA GLY A 65 8.67 -0.88 -12.59
C GLY A 65 8.56 0.22 -13.65
N HIS A 66 9.05 1.42 -13.31
CA HIS A 66 9.22 2.55 -14.25
C HIS A 66 10.66 2.72 -14.75
N GLY A 67 11.58 1.84 -14.33
CA GLY A 67 12.98 1.78 -14.76
C GLY A 67 13.30 0.49 -15.53
N ASP A 68 14.47 -0.10 -15.29
CA ASP A 68 14.89 -1.36 -15.93
C ASP A 68 14.14 -2.60 -15.43
N ASP A 69 13.50 -2.50 -14.25
CA ASP A 69 12.59 -3.55 -13.77
C ASP A 69 11.32 -3.54 -14.60
N LYS A 70 11.01 -4.70 -15.19
CA LYS A 70 9.91 -4.85 -16.13
C LYS A 70 8.58 -5.18 -15.48
N LEU A 71 8.55 -5.46 -14.16
CA LEU A 71 7.30 -5.71 -13.46
C LEU A 71 6.79 -4.43 -12.81
N ALA A 72 5.80 -3.79 -13.44
CA ALA A 72 5.08 -2.68 -12.84
C ALA A 72 4.00 -3.21 -11.87
N TYR A 73 4.08 -2.83 -10.60
CA TYR A 73 3.09 -3.20 -9.58
C TYR A 73 3.16 -2.26 -8.36
N ARG A 74 2.23 -2.45 -7.40
CA ARG A 74 2.16 -1.69 -6.15
C ARG A 74 2.68 -2.53 -4.99
N CYS A 75 3.91 -2.28 -4.55
CA CYS A 75 4.49 -2.91 -3.36
C CYS A 75 4.69 -1.94 -2.20
N ASP A 76 4.87 -0.64 -2.49
CA ASP A 76 4.97 0.44 -1.52
C ASP A 76 3.56 0.89 -1.16
N ARG A 77 3.14 0.63 0.06
CA ARG A 77 1.73 0.81 0.45
C ARG A 77 1.59 1.39 1.85
N ILE A 78 0.58 2.24 1.99
CA ILE A 78 0.17 2.83 3.27
C ILE A 78 -1.12 2.16 3.71
N HIS A 79 -1.10 1.52 4.87
CA HIS A 79 -2.25 0.88 5.49
C HIS A 79 -2.57 1.57 6.80
N THR A 80 -3.85 1.62 7.18
CA THR A 80 -4.26 2.24 8.43
C THR A 80 -5.44 1.55 9.09
N THR A 81 -5.54 1.68 10.41
CA THR A 81 -6.73 1.37 11.20
C THR A 81 -7.58 2.61 11.52
N LEU A 82 -7.09 3.81 11.16
CA LEU A 82 -7.80 5.07 11.35
C LEU A 82 -9.10 5.10 10.56
N PRO A 83 -10.10 5.92 10.95
CA PRO A 83 -11.33 6.06 10.17
C PRO A 83 -11.05 6.55 8.74
N ALA A 84 -11.74 5.98 7.76
CA ALA A 84 -11.53 6.31 6.34
C ALA A 84 -11.87 7.77 6.04
N GLU A 85 -12.81 8.37 6.78
CA GLU A 85 -13.16 9.78 6.69
C GLU A 85 -12.03 10.73 7.10
N TRP A 86 -11.00 10.25 7.83
CA TRP A 86 -9.83 11.07 8.18
C TRP A 86 -8.81 11.13 7.05
N ILE A 87 -8.92 10.28 6.04
CA ILE A 87 -8.03 10.25 4.89
C ILE A 87 -8.51 11.28 3.87
N THR A 88 -7.79 12.38 3.75
CA THR A 88 -8.16 13.51 2.86
C THR A 88 -7.41 13.51 1.54
N GLY A 89 -6.31 12.74 1.45
CA GLY A 89 -5.50 12.68 0.24
C GLY A 89 -4.66 11.42 0.13
N TYR A 90 -4.29 11.10 -1.10
CA TYR A 90 -3.38 10.02 -1.47
C TYR A 90 -2.72 10.35 -2.80
N GLY A 91 -1.47 9.92 -2.99
CA GLY A 91 -0.85 9.94 -4.31
C GLY A 91 0.47 9.20 -4.40
N VAL A 92 0.94 9.06 -5.64
CA VAL A 92 2.25 8.52 -6.02
C VAL A 92 3.02 9.63 -6.72
N GLU A 93 4.25 9.90 -6.29
CA GLU A 93 5.09 10.97 -6.84
C GLU A 93 5.98 10.45 -7.97
N PHE A 94 5.95 11.13 -9.12
CA PHE A 94 6.67 10.73 -10.34
C PHE A 94 7.96 11.53 -10.57
N GLY A 95 8.09 12.72 -9.97
CA GLY A 95 9.26 13.58 -10.14
C GLY A 95 10.58 12.93 -9.68
N GLY A 96 10.48 11.90 -8.84
CA GLY A 96 11.59 11.11 -8.31
C GLY A 96 12.02 9.90 -9.15
N ASP A 97 11.42 9.65 -10.32
CA ASP A 97 11.66 8.42 -11.12
C ASP A 97 13.14 8.19 -11.50
N HIS A 98 13.96 9.23 -11.46
CA HIS A 98 15.40 9.16 -11.75
C HIS A 98 16.27 8.85 -10.52
N LEU A 99 15.68 8.82 -9.32
CA LEU A 99 16.39 8.67 -8.05
C LEU A 99 16.33 7.24 -7.49
N SER A 100 15.29 6.48 -7.85
CA SER A 100 15.08 5.11 -7.41
C SER A 100 14.17 4.41 -8.42
N ASP A 101 14.21 3.08 -8.45
CA ASP A 101 13.24 2.21 -9.10
C ASP A 101 11.88 2.12 -8.37
N HIS A 102 11.80 2.73 -7.17
CA HIS A 102 10.59 2.96 -6.40
C HIS A 102 10.15 4.43 -6.43
N ARG A 103 8.84 4.66 -6.47
CA ARG A 103 8.18 5.96 -6.35
C ARG A 103 7.74 6.21 -4.92
N PRO A 104 7.92 7.44 -4.39
CA PRO A 104 7.32 7.83 -3.14
C PRO A 104 5.80 7.73 -3.19
N VAL A 105 5.22 7.19 -2.13
CA VAL A 105 3.76 7.15 -1.89
C VAL A 105 3.46 8.01 -0.69
N TRP A 106 2.41 8.83 -0.78
CA TRP A 106 1.99 9.72 0.30
C TRP A 106 0.49 9.59 0.58
N ALA A 107 0.12 9.95 1.80
CA ALA A 107 -1.26 10.08 2.24
C ALA A 107 -1.39 11.33 3.10
N GLU A 108 -2.53 11.98 3.03
CA GLU A 108 -2.89 13.09 3.91
C GLU A 108 -3.99 12.61 4.88
N ILE A 109 -3.78 12.88 6.17
CA ILE A 109 -4.68 12.44 7.25
C ILE A 109 -4.99 13.64 8.15
N THR A 110 -6.28 13.94 8.31
CA THR A 110 -6.78 15.00 9.19
C THR A 110 -7.43 14.39 10.44
N PHE A 111 -6.78 14.56 11.59
CA PHE A 111 -7.27 14.04 12.86
C PHE A 111 -8.45 14.85 13.41
N GLY A 112 -9.41 14.18 14.06
CA GLY A 112 -10.48 14.83 14.81
C GLY A 112 -11.72 15.22 14.00
N GLN A 113 -11.85 14.81 12.73
CA GLN A 113 -13.12 14.87 12.03
C GLN A 113 -14.05 13.78 12.57
N THR A 114 -15.00 14.13 13.45
CA THR A 114 -16.08 13.19 13.79
C THR A 114 -16.94 12.97 12.55
N ALA A 115 -17.18 11.71 12.17
CA ALA A 115 -18.23 11.37 11.22
C ALA A 115 -19.51 12.12 11.63
N ALA A 116 -20.04 12.97 10.73
CA ALA A 116 -21.35 13.56 10.93
C ALA A 116 -22.32 12.40 11.20
N GLY A 117 -22.98 12.45 12.36
CA GLY A 117 -23.66 11.30 12.98
C GLY A 117 -24.51 10.47 12.02
N ARG A 118 -24.41 9.15 12.18
CA ARG A 118 -25.43 8.21 11.70
C ARG A 118 -26.30 7.79 12.87
#